data_AF-A0A7Z9ZHP9-F1
#
_entry.id   AF-A0A7Z9ZHP9-F1
#
_cell.length_a   1.000
_cell.length_b   1.000
_cell.length_c   1.000
_cell.angle_alpha   90.00
_cell.angle_beta   90.00
_cell.angle_gamma   90.00
#
_symmetry.space_group_name_H-M   'P 1'
#
loop_
_entity.id
_entity.type
_entity.pdbx_description
1 polymer ?
#
loop_
_entity_poly.entity_id
_entity_poly.type
_entity_poly.pdbx_seq_one_letter_code
_entity_poly.pdbx_strand_id
1 'polypeptide(L)' 'MALLVDIGSTYTKVVVVDLEAIEILAQGKRVTTVEEDVTLGLEKALAAAGVDREALDEFALRLACSSAAGGLSLVAIGL' A
#
# COMPACT_ATOMS: atom_id res chain seq x y z
N MET A 1 -5.75 12.15 5.62
CA MET A 1 -4.68 11.16 5.28
C MET A 1 -5.12 10.27 4.12
N ALA A 2 -4.17 9.83 3.30
CA ALA A 2 -4.35 8.84 2.26
C ALA A 2 -3.44 7.62 2.50
N LEU A 3 -3.97 6.44 2.25
CA LEU A 3 -3.23 5.17 2.24
C LEU A 3 -3.15 4.67 0.81
N LEU A 4 -1.94 4.46 0.33
CA LEU A 4 -1.68 4.11 -1.04
C LEU A 4 -0.89 2.81 -1.11
N VAL A 5 -1.36 1.88 -1.94
CA VAL A 5 -0.84 0.51 -2.02
C VAL A 5 -0.44 0.17 -3.45
N ASP A 6 0.76 -0.37 -3.63
CA ASP A 6 1.26 -0.93 -4.90
C ASP A 6 1.58 -2.40 -4.69
N ILE A 7 0.77 -3.29 -5.27
CA ILE A 7 1.00 -4.74 -5.28
C ILE A 7 1.74 -5.10 -6.57
N GLY A 8 3.06 -5.01 -6.53
CA GLY A 8 3.94 -5.39 -7.64
C GLY A 8 4.15 -6.90 -7.72
N SER A 9 4.73 -7.37 -8.83
CA SER A 9 5.12 -8.79 -9.00
C SER A 9 6.21 -9.25 -8.03
N THR A 10 7.06 -8.34 -7.56
CA THR A 10 8.15 -8.64 -6.62
C THR A 10 7.90 -8.07 -5.22
N TYR A 11 7.34 -6.86 -5.15
CA TYR A 11 7.17 -6.15 -3.88
C TYR A 11 5.79 -5.54 -3.75
N THR A 12 5.22 -5.69 -2.55
CA THR A 12 4.05 -4.93 -2.10
C THR A 12 4.54 -3.74 -1.30
N LYS A 13 4.09 -2.53 -1.67
CA LYS A 13 4.48 -1.26 -1.08
C LYS A 13 3.26 -0.55 -0.53
N VAL A 14 3.43 0.15 0.58
CA VAL A 14 2.44 0.97 1.25
C VAL A 14 3.04 2.35 1.50
N VAL A 15 2.28 3.40 1.24
CA VAL A 15 2.64 4.79 1.52
C VAL A 15 1.48 5.46 2.24
N VAL A 16 1.77 6.11 3.36
CA VAL A 16 0.84 6.98 4.08
C VAL A 16 1.18 8.42 3.75
N VAL A 17 0.19 9.18 3.30
CA VAL A 17 0.33 10.57 2.85
C VAL A 17 -0.60 11.48 3.63
N ASP A 18 -0.08 12.61 4.09
CA ASP A 18 -0.91 13.74 4.50
C ASP A 18 -1.30 14.55 3.26
N LEU A 19 -2.60 14.65 3.00
CA LEU A 19 -3.13 15.37 1.83
C LEU A 19 -3.19 16.88 2.06
N GLU A 20 -3.24 17.33 3.31
CA GLU A 20 -3.29 18.75 3.67
C GLU A 20 -1.88 19.35 3.72
N ALA A 21 -0.95 18.64 4.38
CA ALA A 21 0.45 19.04 4.47
C ALA A 21 1.28 18.68 3.22
N ILE A 22 0.74 17.84 2.33
CA ILE A 22 1.40 17.36 1.10
C ILE A 22 2.74 16.68 1.42
N GLU A 23 2.73 15.73 2.36
CA GLU A 23 3.92 15.02 2.81
C GLU A 23 3.72 13.51 2.98
N ILE A 24 4.81 12.75 2.90
CA ILE A 24 4.83 11.32 3.18
C ILE A 24 5.08 11.13 4.68
N LEU A 25 4.12 10.50 5.37
CA LEU A 25 4.21 10.25 6.80
C LEU A 25 4.89 8.92 7.12
N ALA A 26 4.63 7.89 6.32
CA ALA A 26 5.19 6.56 6.53
C ALA A 26 5.25 5.74 5.23
N GLN A 27 6.15 4.77 5.20
CA GLN A 27 6.31 3.84 4.09
C GLN A 27 6.60 2.43 4.59
N GLY A 28 6.05 1.44 3.89
CA GLY A 28 6.28 0.03 4.15
C GLY A 28 6.48 -0.74 2.85
N LYS A 29 7.39 -1.72 2.86
CA LYS A 29 7.62 -2.60 1.70
C LYS A 29 7.93 -4.01 2.14
N ARG A 30 7.33 -5.00 1.47
CA ARG A 30 7.62 -6.43 1.65
C ARG A 30 7.56 -7.18 0.32
N VAL A 31 8.14 -8.38 0.30
CA VAL A 31 8.06 -9.28 -0.86
C VAL A 31 6.58 -9.61 -1.10
N THR A 32 6.15 -9.55 -2.36
CA THR A 32 4.79 -9.93 -2.73
C THR A 32 4.62 -11.45 -2.62
N THR A 33 3.51 -11.87 -2.05
CA THR A 33 3.15 -13.28 -1.82
C THR A 33 2.11 -13.72 -2.86
N VAL A 34 2.35 -13.43 -4.15
CA VAL A 34 1.41 -13.76 -5.23
C VAL A 34 1.21 -15.25 -5.42
N GLU A 35 2.25 -16.05 -5.18
CA GLU A 35 2.22 -17.51 -5.30
C GLU A 35 1.47 -18.17 -4.14
N GLU A 36 1.31 -17.48 -3.00
CA GLU A 36 0.59 -17.99 -1.83
C GLU A 36 -0.74 -17.27 -1.61
N ASP A 37 -0.68 -16.01 -1.17
CA ASP A 37 -1.82 -15.14 -0.90
C ASP A 37 -1.34 -13.68 -0.79
N VAL A 38 -1.77 -12.83 -1.73
CA VAL A 38 -1.39 -11.41 -1.79
C VAL A 38 -1.73 -10.61 -0.53
N THR A 39 -2.70 -11.05 0.26
CA THR A 39 -3.09 -10.39 1.51
C THR A 39 -1.99 -10.46 2.57
N LEU A 40 -1.19 -11.54 2.57
CA LEU A 40 -0.06 -11.69 3.49
C LEU A 40 1.04 -10.65 3.21
N GLY A 41 1.35 -10.40 1.93
CA GLY A 41 2.30 -9.38 1.51
C GLY A 41 1.81 -7.98 1.87
N LEU A 42 0.51 -7.73 1.69
CA LEU A 42 -0.14 -6.47 2.06
C LEU A 42 -0.11 -6.23 3.58
N GLU A 43 -0.53 -7.18 4.39
CA GLU A 43 -0.51 -7.08 5.86
C GLU A 43 0.90 -6.76 6.37
N LYS A 44 1.91 -7.49 5.88
CA LYS A 44 3.30 -7.25 6.29
C LYS A 44 3.80 -5.88 5.84
N ALA A 45 3.33 -5.35 4.69
CA ALA A 45 3.68 -4.02 4.22
C ALA A 45 2.97 -2.91 5.01
N LEU A 46 1.71 -3.11 5.41
CA LEU A 46 0.97 -2.21 6.31
C LEU A 46 1.66 -2.11 7.67
N ALA A 47 1.97 -3.25 8.28
CA ALA A 47 2.71 -3.30 9.54
C ALA A 47 4.10 -2.64 9.42
N ALA A 48 4.77 -2.77 8.27
CA ALA A 48 6.05 -2.09 8.02
C ALA A 48 5.92 -0.56 7.94
N ALA A 49 4.75 -0.06 7.55
CA ALA A 49 4.41 1.37 7.55
C ALA A 49 3.82 1.82 8.91
N GLY A 50 3.72 0.94 9.91
CA GLY A 50 3.09 1.25 11.20
C GLY A 50 1.58 1.42 11.13
N VAL A 51 0.92 0.80 10.15
CA VAL A 51 -0.53 0.87 9.94
C VAL A 51 -1.19 -0.43 10.40
N ASP A 52 -2.04 -0.33 11.42
CA ASP A 52 -2.90 -1.42 11.86
C ASP A 52 -4.17 -1.52 11.02
N ARG A 53 -4.80 -2.70 11.01
CA ARG A 53 -6.02 -2.95 10.20
C ARG A 53 -7.20 -2.11 10.65
N GLU A 54 -7.29 -1.88 11.95
CA GLU A 54 -8.33 -1.11 12.60
C GLU A 54 -8.25 0.38 12.22
N ALA A 55 -7.04 0.87 11.91
CA ALA A 55 -6.81 2.25 11.47
C ALA A 55 -7.16 2.48 9.99
N LEU A 56 -7.53 1.44 9.23
CA LEU A 56 -7.83 1.58 7.80
C LEU A 56 -9.01 2.52 7.54
N ASP A 57 -9.99 2.59 8.43
CA ASP A 57 -11.16 3.48 8.27
C ASP A 57 -10.86 4.95 8.60
N GLU A 58 -9.69 5.26 9.16
CA GLU A 58 -9.23 6.63 9.43
C GLU A 58 -8.67 7.33 8.17
N PHE A 59 -8.34 6.56 7.13
CA PHE A 59 -7.87 7.12 5.87
C PHE A 59 -9.02 7.58 4.99
N ALA A 60 -9.10 8.89 4.76
CA ALA A 60 -10.07 9.51 3.86
C ALA A 60 -9.98 8.99 2.43
N LEU A 61 -8.78 8.55 2.01
CA LEU A 61 -8.54 7.98 0.69
C LEU A 61 -7.72 6.70 0.82
N ARG A 62 -8.20 5.62 0.20
CA ARG A 62 -7.52 4.33 0.14
C ARG A 62 -7.46 3.87 -1.31
N LEU A 63 -6.26 3.83 -1.88
CA LEU A 63 -6.05 3.46 -3.28
C LEU A 63 -5.07 2.30 -3.36
N ALA A 64 -5.36 1.35 -4.24
CA ALA A 64 -4.48 0.22 -4.51
C ALA A 64 -4.34 0.02 -6.01
N CYS A 65 -3.12 -0.25 -6.46
CA CYS A 65 -2.84 -0.75 -7.79
C CYS A 65 -2.18 -2.13 -7.70
N SER A 66 -2.34 -2.93 -8.77
CA SER A 66 -1.71 -4.25 -8.83
C SER A 66 -1.35 -4.61 -10.27
N SER A 67 -0.10 -5.03 -10.44
CA SER A 67 0.40 -5.61 -11.69
C SER A 67 0.47 -7.14 -11.61
N ALA A 68 0.32 -7.72 -10.43
CA ALA A 68 0.67 -9.10 -10.17
C ALA A 68 -0.43 -10.13 -10.51
N ALA A 69 -1.64 -9.68 -10.90
CA ALA A 69 -2.78 -10.54 -11.26
C ALA A 69 -3.52 -10.11 -12.55
N GLY A 70 -2.88 -9.36 -13.46
CA GLY A 70 -3.46 -9.08 -14.78
C GLY A 70 -4.28 -7.79 -14.92
N GLY A 71 -4.11 -6.81 -14.03
CA GLY A 71 -4.48 -5.42 -14.29
C GLY A 71 -5.47 -4.81 -13.31
N LEU A 72 -4.96 -4.12 -12.28
CA LEU A 72 -5.68 -3.09 -11.55
C LEU A 72 -5.09 -1.73 -11.92
N SER A 73 -5.95 -0.82 -12.38
CA SER A 73 -5.60 0.49 -12.94
C SER A 73 -4.71 1.33 -12.01
N LEU A 74 -3.84 2.10 -12.67
CA LEU A 74 -2.63 2.73 -12.17
C LEU A 74 -2.91 3.98 -11.31
N VAL A 75 -2.29 4.08 -10.14
CA VAL A 75 -2.02 5.36 -9.46
C VAL A 75 -0.51 5.44 -9.27
N ALA A 76 0.11 6.41 -9.95
CA ALA A 76 1.53 6.67 -9.82
C ALA A 76 1.78 7.52 -8.58
N ILE A 77 2.62 7.03 -7.68
CA ILE A 77 3.13 7.80 -6.54
C ILE A 77 4.62 7.92 -6.79
N GLY A 78 5.05 9.14 -7.13
CA GLY A 78 6.46 9.45 -7.32
C GLY A 78 7.24 9.16 -6.05
N LEU A 79 8.38 8.48 -6.22
CA LEU A 79 9.45 8.43 -5.23
C LEU A 79 10.24 9.74 -5.29
#